data_AF-A0A535PS70-F1
#
_entry.id   AF-A0A535PS70-F1
#
_cell.length_a   1.000
_cell.length_b   1.000
_cell.length_c   1.000
_cell.angle_alpha   90.00
_cell.angle_beta   90.00
_cell.angle_gamma   90.00
#
_symmetry.space_group_name_H-M   'P 1'
#
loop_
_entity.id
_entity.type
_entity.pdbx_description
1 polymer ?
#
loop_
_entity_poly.entity_id
_entity_poly.type
_entity_poly.pdbx_seq_one_letter_code
_entity_poly.pdbx_strand_id
1 'polypeptide(L)'
;AGCELAENLAARIGLSAGVRRGLASALETWNGTGFPNGTAGEAIPLSSRIVFVARDAEVLMRAGGAERVRAALNTRSGAAYDPAIVVAFLAYFDDLLEQAKSESPWEAVLSREPEPHPWVPDVRLDTILEAFADFVDVKCPYTAGHSRGVAALAGAALPAEAPTLRRAGLVHDLGRISVPNGIWDKPSGLTTGEWERVRLHPYHSERILVRIERLEPLAVLAGMHHERVDGSGYHRGSKRPEISATARVLAAADAYQAMTQPRPHRSALSLDAAATALQDDARNGRLDVNAVDDVLVAAGHQTRPPRRSWPAGLSEREVQVLRLICRGGTKKQAADLMKISPSTIDHHVRHIYDKVGVATRAGATLFAIEKGLLE
;
A
#
# COMPACT_ATOMS: atom_id res chain seq x y z
N ALA A 1 0.25 -10.26 -24.43
CA ALA A 1 0.39 -9.24 -23.36
C ALA A 1 -0.71 -9.37 -22.30
N GLY A 2 -1.94 -8.86 -22.50
CA GLY A 2 -2.97 -8.86 -21.43
C GLY A 2 -3.39 -10.26 -20.92
N CYS A 3 -3.68 -11.19 -21.83
CA CYS A 3 -4.11 -12.55 -21.47
C CYS A 3 -2.97 -13.36 -20.84
N GLU A 4 -1.74 -13.18 -21.32
CA GLU A 4 -0.52 -13.80 -20.77
C GLU A 4 -0.23 -13.31 -19.34
N LEU A 5 -0.34 -12.00 -19.08
CA LEU A 5 -0.14 -11.44 -17.74
C LEU A 5 -1.21 -11.95 -16.76
N ALA A 6 -2.47 -12.05 -17.21
CA ALA A 6 -3.55 -12.61 -16.42
C ALA A 6 -3.32 -14.09 -16.09
N GLU A 7 -2.86 -14.90 -17.07
CA GLU A 7 -2.53 -16.30 -16.84
C GLU A 7 -1.37 -16.47 -15.85
N ASN A 8 -0.32 -15.66 -16.00
CA ASN A 8 0.83 -15.68 -15.10
C ASN A 8 0.46 -15.30 -13.67
N LEU A 9 -0.38 -14.26 -13.48
CA LEU A 9 -0.90 -13.91 -12.17
C LEU A 9 -1.73 -15.05 -11.58
N ALA A 10 -2.66 -15.61 -12.37
CA ALA A 10 -3.51 -16.73 -11.96
C ALA A 10 -2.68 -17.94 -11.51
N ALA A 11 -1.60 -18.26 -12.21
CA ALA A 11 -0.68 -19.32 -11.84
C ALA A 11 0.01 -19.04 -10.48
N ARG A 12 0.51 -17.81 -10.28
CA ARG A 12 1.21 -17.41 -9.03
C ARG A 12 0.30 -17.43 -7.81
N ILE A 13 -0.96 -17.04 -7.96
CA ILE A 13 -1.94 -17.09 -6.86
C ILE A 13 -2.58 -18.48 -6.70
N GLY A 14 -2.26 -19.44 -7.58
CA GLY A 14 -2.65 -20.84 -7.46
C GLY A 14 -4.04 -21.18 -7.99
N LEU A 15 -4.55 -20.44 -8.97
CA LEU A 15 -5.80 -20.80 -9.65
C LEU A 15 -5.63 -22.05 -10.52
N SER A 16 -6.71 -22.80 -10.69
CA SER A 16 -6.71 -24.06 -11.42
C SER A 16 -6.33 -23.89 -12.90
N ALA A 17 -5.84 -24.96 -13.51
CA ALA A 17 -5.53 -24.97 -14.94
C ALA A 17 -6.76 -24.62 -15.81
N GLY A 18 -7.98 -24.95 -15.35
CA GLY A 18 -9.22 -24.57 -16.02
C GLY A 18 -9.41 -23.05 -16.07
N VAL A 19 -9.25 -22.38 -14.93
CA VAL A 19 -9.34 -20.90 -14.85
C VAL A 19 -8.25 -20.24 -15.68
N ARG A 20 -7.01 -20.76 -15.59
CA ARG A 20 -5.87 -20.25 -16.38
C ARG A 20 -6.12 -20.32 -17.88
N ARG A 21 -6.56 -21.47 -18.40
CA ARG A 21 -6.96 -21.61 -19.81
C ARG A 21 -8.08 -20.64 -20.16
N GLY A 22 -9.04 -20.46 -19.26
CA GLY A 22 -10.12 -19.51 -19.42
C GLY A 22 -9.63 -18.06 -19.65
N LEU A 23 -8.68 -17.62 -18.83
CA LEU A 23 -8.06 -16.30 -18.92
C LEU A 23 -7.20 -16.12 -20.18
N ALA A 24 -6.47 -17.16 -20.59
CA ALA A 24 -5.66 -17.15 -21.80
C ALA A 24 -6.51 -16.94 -23.08
N SER A 25 -7.76 -17.42 -23.07
CA SER A 25 -8.71 -17.30 -24.19
C SER A 25 -9.77 -16.21 -24.00
N ALA A 26 -9.60 -15.28 -23.06
CA ALA A 26 -10.63 -14.30 -22.69
C ALA A 26 -11.02 -13.28 -23.80
N LEU A 27 -10.24 -13.21 -24.88
CA LEU A 27 -10.45 -12.33 -26.03
C LEU A 27 -10.60 -13.09 -27.35
N GLU A 28 -10.70 -14.42 -27.30
CA GLU A 28 -10.94 -15.26 -28.48
C GLU A 28 -12.40 -15.13 -28.93
N THR A 29 -12.64 -15.11 -30.24
CA THR A 29 -13.99 -15.04 -30.82
C THR A 29 -14.38 -16.37 -31.44
N TRP A 30 -15.67 -16.69 -31.44
CA TRP A 30 -16.19 -17.98 -31.90
C TRP A 30 -15.71 -18.37 -33.31
N ASN A 31 -15.62 -17.40 -34.23
CA ASN A 31 -15.16 -17.60 -35.62
C ASN A 31 -13.63 -17.64 -35.79
N GLY A 32 -12.83 -17.56 -34.72
CA GLY A 32 -11.36 -17.60 -34.79
C GLY A 32 -10.69 -16.28 -35.20
N THR A 33 -11.41 -15.16 -35.30
CA THR A 33 -10.79 -13.84 -35.57
C THR A 33 -10.26 -13.14 -34.31
N GLY A 34 -10.46 -13.75 -33.14
CA GLY A 34 -10.03 -13.24 -31.86
C GLY A 34 -8.53 -13.40 -31.63
N PHE A 35 -8.07 -12.77 -30.55
CA PHE A 35 -6.67 -12.80 -30.13
C PHE A 35 -6.59 -13.50 -28.76
N PRO A 36 -5.45 -14.10 -28.38
CA PRO A 36 -4.16 -14.03 -29.06
C PRO A 36 -3.86 -15.16 -30.06
N ASN A 37 -4.56 -16.29 -30.04
CA ASN A 37 -4.16 -17.48 -30.79
C ASN A 37 -5.08 -17.78 -31.99
N GLY A 38 -6.21 -17.08 -32.15
CA GLY A 38 -7.19 -17.39 -33.18
C GLY A 38 -7.95 -18.69 -32.89
N THR A 39 -8.06 -19.06 -31.61
CA THR A 39 -8.79 -20.25 -31.19
C THR A 39 -10.26 -20.09 -31.56
N ALA A 40 -10.88 -21.10 -32.16
CA ALA A 40 -12.24 -21.02 -32.67
C ALA A 40 -13.15 -22.11 -32.11
N GLY A 41 -14.46 -21.85 -32.13
CA GLY A 41 -15.49 -22.81 -31.78
C GLY A 41 -15.33 -23.38 -30.36
N GLU A 42 -15.55 -24.68 -30.23
CA GLU A 42 -15.51 -25.39 -28.95
C GLU A 42 -14.09 -25.56 -28.38
N ALA A 43 -13.04 -25.30 -29.16
CA ALA A 43 -11.68 -25.26 -28.65
C ALA A 43 -11.49 -24.10 -27.66
N ILE A 44 -12.34 -23.07 -27.72
CA ILE A 44 -12.41 -22.01 -26.71
C ILE A 44 -13.03 -22.59 -25.44
N PRO A 45 -12.39 -22.47 -24.26
CA PRO A 45 -12.95 -22.93 -23.00
C PRO A 45 -14.37 -22.39 -22.76
N LEU A 46 -15.28 -23.25 -22.30
CA LEU A 46 -16.68 -22.89 -22.05
C LEU A 46 -16.80 -21.66 -21.13
N SER A 47 -15.99 -21.58 -20.08
CA SER A 47 -15.95 -20.44 -19.17
C SER A 47 -15.61 -19.13 -19.88
N SER A 48 -14.69 -19.13 -20.86
CA SER A 48 -14.34 -17.94 -21.65
C SER A 48 -15.50 -17.50 -22.53
N ARG A 49 -16.18 -18.46 -23.17
CA ARG A 49 -17.37 -18.20 -24.00
C ARG A 49 -18.50 -17.56 -23.19
N ILE A 50 -18.76 -18.08 -21.99
CA ILE A 50 -19.75 -17.52 -21.05
C ILE A 50 -19.35 -16.11 -20.60
N VAL A 51 -18.11 -15.94 -20.11
CA VAL A 51 -17.62 -14.65 -19.59
C VAL A 51 -17.61 -13.57 -20.67
N PHE A 52 -17.30 -13.92 -21.93
CA PHE A 52 -17.31 -12.95 -23.03
C PHE A 52 -18.72 -12.40 -23.25
N VAL A 53 -19.74 -13.26 -23.37
CA VAL A 53 -21.13 -12.82 -23.52
C VAL A 53 -21.58 -11.98 -22.32
N ALA A 54 -21.32 -12.43 -21.09
CA ALA A 54 -21.71 -11.72 -19.88
C ALA A 54 -21.03 -10.34 -19.75
N ARG A 55 -19.72 -10.24 -20.04
CA ARG A 55 -18.97 -8.99 -20.01
C ARG A 55 -19.50 -7.99 -21.01
N ASP A 56 -19.69 -8.41 -22.27
CA ASP A 56 -20.17 -7.51 -23.31
C ASP A 56 -21.61 -7.08 -23.04
N ALA A 57 -22.47 -7.97 -22.53
CA ALA A 57 -23.83 -7.63 -22.11
C ALA A 57 -23.84 -6.56 -21.01
N GLU A 58 -22.97 -6.66 -20.00
CA GLU A 58 -22.85 -5.69 -18.92
C GLU A 58 -22.49 -4.28 -19.44
N VAL A 59 -21.47 -4.22 -20.32
CA VAL A 59 -21.02 -2.96 -20.94
C VAL A 59 -22.12 -2.36 -21.82
N LEU A 60 -22.77 -3.18 -22.64
CA LEU A 60 -23.85 -2.74 -23.52
C LEU A 60 -25.09 -2.31 -22.75
N MET A 61 -25.38 -2.96 -21.62
CA MET A 61 -26.47 -2.57 -20.72
C MET A 61 -26.28 -1.14 -20.22
N ARG A 62 -25.08 -0.81 -19.72
CA ARG A 62 -24.76 0.56 -19.26
C ARG A 62 -24.86 1.60 -20.38
N ALA A 63 -24.54 1.21 -21.61
CA ALA A 63 -24.50 2.11 -22.76
C ALA A 63 -25.85 2.31 -23.45
N GLY A 64 -26.79 1.37 -23.35
CA GLY A 64 -28.04 1.47 -24.10
C GLY A 64 -29.14 0.47 -23.74
N GLY A 65 -29.11 -0.11 -22.54
CA GLY A 65 -30.21 -0.91 -22.01
C GLY A 65 -30.38 -2.31 -22.62
N ALA A 66 -31.42 -3.00 -22.19
CA ALA A 66 -31.69 -4.40 -22.51
C ALA A 66 -31.83 -4.66 -24.02
N GLU A 67 -32.55 -3.80 -24.75
CA GLU A 67 -32.75 -3.96 -26.20
C GLU A 67 -31.42 -3.94 -26.97
N ARG A 68 -30.49 -3.06 -26.57
CA ARG A 68 -29.16 -3.00 -27.18
C ARG A 68 -28.38 -4.28 -26.95
N VAL A 69 -28.48 -4.86 -25.75
CA VAL A 69 -27.85 -6.15 -25.43
C VAL A 69 -28.42 -7.24 -26.33
N ARG A 70 -29.76 -7.39 -26.37
CA ARG A 70 -30.43 -8.42 -27.18
C ARG A 70 -30.07 -8.30 -28.65
N ALA A 71 -30.14 -7.11 -29.22
CA ALA A 71 -29.79 -6.85 -30.62
C ALA A 71 -28.32 -7.19 -30.91
N ALA A 72 -27.39 -6.74 -30.07
CA ALA A 72 -25.96 -6.98 -30.27
C ALA A 72 -25.58 -8.46 -30.14
N LEU A 73 -26.11 -9.17 -29.14
CA LEU A 73 -25.84 -10.59 -28.94
C LEU A 73 -26.36 -11.43 -30.12
N ASN A 74 -27.59 -11.17 -30.58
CA ASN A 74 -28.14 -11.84 -31.76
C ASN A 74 -27.34 -11.55 -33.02
N THR A 75 -26.97 -10.29 -33.25
CA THR A 75 -26.24 -9.87 -34.46
C THR A 75 -24.85 -10.50 -34.54
N ARG A 76 -24.19 -10.70 -33.40
CA ARG A 76 -22.81 -11.20 -33.33
C ARG A 76 -22.72 -12.70 -33.03
N SER A 77 -23.86 -13.37 -32.88
CA SER A 77 -23.96 -14.82 -32.67
C SER A 77 -23.36 -15.57 -33.87
N GLY A 78 -22.52 -16.57 -33.62
CA GLY A 78 -21.82 -17.33 -34.65
C GLY A 78 -20.59 -16.64 -35.25
N ALA A 79 -20.38 -15.35 -34.94
CA ALA A 79 -19.16 -14.62 -35.29
C ALA A 79 -18.30 -14.38 -34.05
N ALA A 80 -18.74 -13.46 -33.17
CA ALA A 80 -18.03 -13.18 -31.93
C ALA A 80 -18.37 -14.21 -30.84
N TYR A 81 -19.65 -14.58 -30.75
CA TYR A 81 -20.19 -15.36 -29.64
C TYR A 81 -20.59 -16.78 -30.08
N ASP A 82 -20.47 -17.71 -29.14
CA ASP A 82 -21.03 -19.06 -29.27
C ASP A 82 -22.57 -18.97 -29.34
N PRO A 83 -23.21 -19.47 -30.42
CA PRO A 83 -24.66 -19.43 -30.56
C PRO A 83 -25.43 -20.10 -29.41
N ALA A 84 -24.92 -21.21 -28.87
CA ALA A 84 -25.59 -21.93 -27.79
C ALA A 84 -25.59 -21.09 -26.50
N ILE A 85 -24.49 -20.38 -26.22
CA ILE A 85 -24.39 -19.48 -25.06
C ILE A 85 -25.29 -18.26 -25.25
N VAL A 86 -25.39 -17.69 -26.45
CA VAL A 86 -26.31 -16.57 -26.71
C VAL A 86 -27.76 -16.99 -26.45
N VAL A 87 -28.18 -18.15 -26.97
CA VAL A 87 -29.53 -18.68 -26.74
C VAL A 87 -29.80 -18.88 -25.25
N ALA A 88 -28.88 -19.55 -24.54
CA ALA A 88 -29.03 -19.78 -23.11
C ALA A 88 -29.06 -18.46 -22.31
N PHE A 89 -28.15 -17.53 -22.58
CA PHE A 89 -28.08 -16.24 -21.89
C PHE A 89 -29.36 -15.43 -22.09
N LEU A 90 -29.87 -15.35 -23.32
CA LEU A 90 -31.10 -14.59 -23.63
C LEU A 90 -32.35 -15.21 -23.01
N ALA A 91 -32.37 -16.53 -22.82
CA ALA A 91 -33.47 -17.22 -22.15
C ALA A 91 -33.59 -16.84 -20.65
N TYR A 92 -32.47 -16.58 -19.98
CA TYR A 92 -32.42 -16.19 -18.56
C TYR A 92 -32.15 -14.70 -18.34
N PHE A 93 -32.10 -13.89 -19.40
CA PHE A 93 -31.55 -12.53 -19.32
C PHE A 93 -32.34 -11.64 -18.37
N ASP A 94 -33.68 -11.64 -18.44
CA ASP A 94 -34.50 -10.79 -17.57
C ASP A 94 -34.39 -11.20 -16.09
N ASP A 95 -34.34 -12.51 -15.81
CA ASP A 95 -34.14 -13.03 -14.46
C ASP A 95 -32.77 -12.61 -13.89
N LEU A 96 -31.72 -12.70 -14.72
CA LEU A 96 -30.37 -12.26 -14.34
C LEU A 96 -30.34 -10.75 -14.03
N LEU A 97 -31.08 -9.93 -14.76
CA LEU A 97 -31.17 -8.49 -14.50
C LEU A 97 -31.92 -8.19 -13.20
N GLU A 98 -32.97 -8.94 -12.89
CA GLU A 98 -33.72 -8.73 -11.65
C GLU A 98 -32.91 -9.16 -10.42
N GLN A 99 -32.19 -10.28 -10.52
CA GLN A 99 -31.25 -10.71 -9.47
C GLN A 99 -30.14 -9.67 -9.25
N ALA A 100 -29.59 -9.10 -10.33
CA ALA A 100 -28.53 -8.10 -10.24
C ALA A 100 -28.95 -6.78 -9.56
N LYS A 101 -30.26 -6.49 -9.44
CA LYS A 101 -30.78 -5.30 -8.74
C LYS A 101 -30.91 -5.51 -7.23
N SER A 102 -31.13 -6.75 -6.79
CA SER A 102 -31.59 -7.08 -5.44
C SER A 102 -30.50 -7.70 -4.56
N GLU A 103 -29.56 -8.43 -5.15
CA GLU A 103 -28.44 -9.05 -4.43
C GLU A 103 -27.16 -8.21 -4.58
N SER A 104 -26.32 -8.20 -3.54
CA SER A 104 -24.91 -7.85 -3.72
C SER A 104 -24.30 -8.86 -4.69
N PRO A 105 -23.87 -8.47 -5.91
CA PRO A 105 -23.36 -9.43 -6.89
C PRO A 105 -22.16 -10.23 -6.35
N TRP A 106 -21.42 -9.64 -5.42
CA TRP A 106 -20.31 -10.30 -4.74
C TRP A 106 -20.76 -11.44 -3.82
N GLU A 107 -21.75 -11.18 -2.97
CA GLU A 107 -22.28 -12.20 -2.04
C GLU A 107 -23.07 -13.28 -2.79
N ALA A 108 -23.80 -12.87 -3.83
CA ALA A 108 -24.49 -13.74 -4.76
C ALA A 108 -23.54 -14.76 -5.42
N VAL A 109 -22.36 -14.31 -5.86
CA VAL A 109 -21.35 -15.19 -6.47
C VAL A 109 -20.71 -16.11 -5.42
N LEU A 110 -20.31 -15.58 -4.27
CA LEU A 110 -19.66 -16.38 -3.22
C LEU A 110 -20.57 -17.46 -2.63
N SER A 111 -21.86 -17.17 -2.45
CA SER A 111 -22.84 -18.15 -1.94
C SER A 111 -23.12 -19.31 -2.91
N ARG A 112 -22.84 -19.12 -4.21
CA ARG A 112 -22.99 -20.14 -5.26
C ARG A 112 -21.68 -20.91 -5.51
N GLU A 113 -20.58 -20.55 -4.85
CA GLU A 113 -19.29 -21.24 -5.02
C GLU A 113 -19.37 -22.65 -4.40
N PRO A 114 -19.07 -23.71 -5.17
CA PRO A 114 -19.12 -25.08 -4.66
C PRO A 114 -18.15 -25.30 -3.50
N GLU A 115 -18.61 -26.01 -2.47
CA GLU A 115 -17.73 -26.43 -1.37
C GLU A 115 -16.83 -27.62 -1.77
N PRO A 116 -15.61 -27.73 -1.19
CA PRO A 116 -15.03 -26.82 -0.19
C PRO A 116 -14.38 -25.57 -0.83
N HIS A 117 -14.54 -24.41 -0.19
CA HIS A 117 -13.88 -23.17 -0.65
C HIS A 117 -12.36 -23.25 -0.45
N PRO A 118 -11.56 -23.02 -1.51
CA PRO A 118 -10.10 -23.04 -1.39
C PRO A 118 -9.61 -21.76 -0.71
N TRP A 119 -9.06 -21.90 0.50
CA TRP A 119 -8.45 -20.79 1.23
C TRP A 119 -6.95 -20.66 0.96
N VAL A 120 -6.44 -19.43 0.97
CA VAL A 120 -5.00 -19.16 0.94
C VAL A 120 -4.40 -19.51 2.31
N PRO A 121 -3.49 -20.49 2.40
CA PRO A 121 -2.81 -20.79 3.65
C PRO A 121 -1.81 -19.69 4.00
N ASP A 122 -1.57 -19.48 5.29
CA ASP A 122 -0.67 -18.46 5.86
C ASP A 122 0.71 -18.45 5.21
N VAL A 123 1.27 -19.63 4.98
CA VAL A 123 2.59 -19.82 4.37
C VAL A 123 2.68 -19.27 2.94
N ARG A 124 1.55 -19.08 2.25
CA ARG A 124 1.49 -18.53 0.89
C ARG A 124 1.10 -17.05 0.84
N LEU A 125 0.71 -16.44 1.96
CA LEU A 125 0.20 -15.07 1.96
C LEU A 125 1.22 -14.11 1.33
N ASP A 126 2.46 -14.14 1.78
CA ASP A 126 3.51 -13.23 1.29
C ASP A 126 3.74 -13.40 -0.22
N THR A 127 3.79 -14.65 -0.71
CA THR A 127 3.92 -14.95 -2.16
C THR A 127 2.75 -14.40 -2.98
N ILE A 128 1.53 -14.41 -2.42
CA ILE A 128 0.35 -13.85 -3.10
C ILE A 128 0.41 -12.32 -3.10
N LEU A 129 0.78 -11.69 -1.98
CA LEU A 129 0.95 -10.24 -1.93
C LEU A 129 2.03 -9.76 -2.91
N GLU A 130 3.13 -10.51 -3.04
CA GLU A 130 4.14 -10.24 -4.07
C GLU A 130 3.61 -10.37 -5.50
N ALA A 131 2.72 -11.34 -5.76
CA ALA A 131 2.12 -11.50 -7.09
C ALA A 131 1.24 -10.31 -7.47
N PHE A 132 0.47 -9.80 -6.52
CA PHE A 132 -0.32 -8.58 -6.71
C PHE A 132 0.57 -7.34 -6.86
N ALA A 133 1.61 -7.21 -6.03
CA ALA A 133 2.59 -6.12 -6.12
C ALA A 133 3.22 -6.03 -7.52
N ASP A 134 3.75 -7.15 -8.01
CA ASP A 134 4.38 -7.21 -9.34
C ASP A 134 3.39 -6.86 -10.46
N PHE A 135 2.15 -7.34 -10.36
CA PHE A 135 1.14 -7.08 -11.39
C PHE A 135 0.74 -5.59 -11.45
N VAL A 136 0.65 -4.94 -10.29
CA VAL A 136 0.38 -3.50 -10.21
C VAL A 136 1.55 -2.69 -10.74
N ASP A 137 2.78 -3.08 -10.38
CA ASP A 137 4.01 -2.42 -10.82
C ASP A 137 4.21 -2.51 -12.34
N VAL A 138 3.77 -3.60 -13.00
CA VAL A 138 3.83 -3.78 -14.47
C VAL A 138 2.95 -2.78 -15.22
N LYS A 139 1.98 -2.15 -14.56
CA LYS A 139 1.08 -1.18 -15.18
C LYS A 139 1.85 0.02 -15.79
N CYS A 140 3.00 0.38 -15.22
CA CYS A 140 3.87 1.45 -15.70
C CYS A 140 5.33 0.95 -15.74
N PRO A 141 6.07 1.09 -16.86
CA PRO A 141 7.45 0.61 -16.95
C PRO A 141 8.38 1.22 -15.88
N TYR A 142 8.08 2.45 -15.43
CA TYR A 142 8.86 3.18 -14.42
C TYR A 142 8.62 2.70 -12.98
N THR A 143 7.69 1.78 -12.77
CA THR A 143 7.33 1.25 -11.45
C THR A 143 7.70 -0.22 -11.28
N ALA A 144 8.37 -0.84 -12.26
CA ALA A 144 8.79 -2.23 -12.18
C ALA A 144 9.65 -2.48 -10.91
N GLY A 145 9.17 -3.35 -10.02
CA GLY A 145 9.84 -3.71 -8.77
C GLY A 145 9.82 -2.63 -7.69
N HIS A 146 9.06 -1.56 -7.88
CA HIS A 146 8.92 -0.47 -6.91
C HIS A 146 8.37 -0.98 -5.58
N SER A 147 7.25 -1.70 -5.59
CA SER A 147 6.57 -2.19 -4.39
C SER A 147 7.47 -3.12 -3.56
N ARG A 148 8.27 -3.97 -4.25
CA ARG A 148 9.28 -4.83 -3.58
C ARG A 148 10.41 -4.01 -2.96
N GLY A 149 10.89 -2.97 -3.64
CA GLY A 149 11.91 -2.06 -3.08
C GLY A 149 11.42 -1.34 -1.83
N VAL A 150 10.19 -0.80 -1.86
CA VAL A 150 9.55 -0.18 -0.70
C VAL A 150 9.41 -1.18 0.46
N ALA A 151 8.91 -2.40 0.19
CA ALA A 151 8.77 -3.44 1.18
C ALA A 151 10.11 -3.80 1.86
N ALA A 152 11.17 -3.97 1.08
CA ALA A 152 12.50 -4.30 1.59
C ALA A 152 13.06 -3.17 2.47
N LEU A 153 12.99 -1.92 2.00
CA LEU A 153 13.47 -0.75 2.75
C LEU A 153 12.69 -0.56 4.05
N ALA A 154 11.35 -0.58 3.99
CA ALA A 154 10.52 -0.38 5.17
C ALA A 154 10.72 -1.50 6.21
N GLY A 155 10.83 -2.76 5.77
CA GLY A 155 11.10 -3.89 6.66
C GLY A 155 12.47 -3.84 7.33
N ALA A 156 13.50 -3.35 6.63
CA ALA A 156 14.83 -3.17 7.19
C ALA A 156 14.93 -1.95 8.11
N ALA A 157 14.18 -0.89 7.84
CA ALA A 157 14.15 0.33 8.65
C ALA A 157 13.59 0.11 10.05
N LEU A 158 12.57 -0.75 10.19
CA LEU A 158 11.98 -1.07 11.49
C LEU A 158 11.85 -2.59 11.71
N PRO A 159 12.93 -3.28 12.11
CA PRO A 159 12.99 -4.74 12.21
C PRO A 159 11.91 -5.37 13.09
N ALA A 160 11.49 -4.68 14.15
CA ALA A 160 10.44 -5.14 15.06
C ALA A 160 9.06 -5.25 14.37
N GLU A 161 8.82 -4.46 13.33
CA GLU A 161 7.56 -4.40 12.57
C GLU A 161 7.73 -4.93 11.13
N ALA A 162 8.85 -5.60 10.86
CA ALA A 162 9.25 -5.97 9.51
C ALA A 162 8.20 -6.80 8.74
N PRO A 163 7.52 -7.81 9.33
CA PRO A 163 6.49 -8.56 8.60
C PRO A 163 5.35 -7.64 8.13
N THR A 164 4.86 -6.76 8.98
CA THR A 164 3.78 -5.82 8.67
C THR A 164 4.20 -4.82 7.59
N LEU A 165 5.38 -4.21 7.75
CA LEU A 165 5.89 -3.21 6.80
C LEU A 165 6.25 -3.80 5.43
N ARG A 166 6.81 -5.01 5.39
CA ARG A 166 7.04 -5.71 4.11
C ARG A 166 5.72 -5.93 3.38
N ARG A 167 4.71 -6.46 4.08
CA ARG A 167 3.40 -6.71 3.48
C ARG A 167 2.73 -5.41 3.03
N ALA A 168 2.74 -4.37 3.85
CA ALA A 168 2.19 -3.07 3.50
C ALA A 168 2.92 -2.46 2.29
N GLY A 169 4.25 -2.53 2.23
CA GLY A 169 5.04 -2.07 1.09
C GLY A 169 4.72 -2.82 -0.21
N LEU A 170 4.37 -4.11 -0.15
CA LEU A 170 3.93 -4.85 -1.34
C LEU A 170 2.58 -4.38 -1.88
N VAL A 171 1.67 -3.91 -1.02
CA VAL A 171 0.28 -3.61 -1.42
C VAL A 171 -0.13 -2.14 -1.34
N HIS A 172 0.78 -1.25 -0.92
CA HIS A 172 0.49 0.17 -0.72
C HIS A 172 -0.08 0.85 -1.99
N ASP A 173 0.34 0.35 -3.15
CA ASP A 173 0.03 0.89 -4.47
C ASP A 173 -1.08 0.16 -5.22
N LEU A 174 -1.80 -0.79 -4.61
CA LEU A 174 -2.86 -1.56 -5.30
C LEU A 174 -3.87 -0.67 -6.05
N GLY A 175 -4.19 0.49 -5.49
CA GLY A 175 -5.10 1.46 -6.07
C GLY A 175 -4.61 2.12 -7.36
N ARG A 176 -3.33 2.00 -7.73
CA ARG A 176 -2.81 2.50 -9.03
C ARG A 176 -3.57 1.92 -10.22
N ILE A 177 -4.21 0.75 -10.06
CA ILE A 177 -5.06 0.15 -11.09
C ILE A 177 -6.19 1.08 -11.55
N SER A 178 -6.68 1.98 -10.68
CA SER A 178 -7.79 2.89 -10.99
C SER A 178 -7.40 4.06 -11.88
N VAL A 179 -6.10 4.30 -12.07
CA VAL A 179 -5.57 5.42 -12.84
C VAL A 179 -5.15 4.93 -14.24
N PRO A 180 -5.56 5.57 -15.34
CA PRO A 180 -5.14 5.19 -16.70
C PRO A 180 -3.62 5.27 -16.91
N ASN A 181 -3.05 4.34 -17.67
CA ASN A 181 -1.61 4.31 -17.96
C ASN A 181 -1.10 5.60 -18.62
N GLY A 182 -1.89 6.19 -19.52
CA GLY A 182 -1.53 7.47 -20.16
C GLY A 182 -1.35 8.64 -19.19
N ILE A 183 -1.86 8.54 -17.96
CA ILE A 183 -1.58 9.51 -16.88
C ILE A 183 -0.26 9.15 -16.19
N TRP A 184 -0.04 7.87 -15.87
CA TRP A 184 1.20 7.41 -15.23
C TRP A 184 2.45 7.59 -16.09
N ASP A 185 2.31 7.42 -17.40
CA ASP A 185 3.43 7.45 -18.36
C ASP A 185 3.72 8.87 -18.90
N LYS A 186 3.01 9.89 -18.41
CA LYS A 186 3.07 11.24 -18.97
C LYS A 186 4.41 11.93 -18.63
N PRO A 187 5.19 12.37 -19.64
CA PRO A 187 6.47 13.04 -19.41
C PRO A 187 6.33 14.51 -18.98
N SER A 188 5.17 15.11 -19.21
CA SER A 188 4.85 16.47 -18.81
C SER A 188 4.08 16.51 -17.49
N GLY A 189 3.87 17.72 -16.96
CA GLY A 189 3.05 17.91 -15.77
C GLY A 189 1.62 17.40 -15.94
N LEU A 190 1.05 16.91 -14.84
CA LEU A 190 -0.35 16.51 -14.78
C LEU A 190 -1.25 17.75 -14.72
N THR A 191 -2.37 17.70 -15.43
CA THR A 191 -3.48 18.65 -15.21
C THR A 191 -4.11 18.42 -13.84
N THR A 192 -4.85 19.40 -13.32
CA THR A 192 -5.54 19.27 -12.03
C THR A 192 -6.42 18.02 -11.98
N GLY A 193 -7.22 17.76 -13.01
CA GLY A 193 -8.08 16.57 -13.03
C GLY A 193 -7.33 15.24 -13.13
N GLU A 194 -6.15 15.21 -13.77
CA GLU A 194 -5.29 14.03 -13.77
C GLU A 194 -4.63 13.81 -12.41
N TRP A 195 -4.17 14.88 -11.76
CA TRP A 195 -3.63 14.85 -10.41
C TRP A 195 -4.67 14.36 -9.39
N GLU A 196 -5.92 14.79 -9.49
CA GLU A 196 -7.01 14.31 -8.61
C GLU A 196 -7.18 12.78 -8.68
N ARG A 197 -6.98 12.17 -9.85
CA ARG A 197 -7.03 10.71 -10.00
C ARG A 197 -5.81 10.05 -9.35
N VAL A 198 -4.63 10.62 -9.58
CA VAL A 198 -3.37 10.12 -9.00
C VAL A 198 -3.41 10.20 -7.47
N ARG A 199 -3.82 11.33 -6.88
CA ARG A 199 -3.84 11.51 -5.42
C ARG A 199 -4.82 10.57 -4.71
N LEU A 200 -5.78 9.98 -5.41
CA LEU A 200 -6.75 9.03 -4.84
C LEU A 200 -6.29 7.58 -4.90
N HIS A 201 -5.15 7.25 -5.52
CA HIS A 201 -4.70 5.86 -5.54
C HIS A 201 -4.45 5.26 -4.13
N PRO A 202 -3.97 5.99 -3.10
CA PRO A 202 -3.84 5.40 -1.75
C PRO A 202 -5.20 5.09 -1.15
N TYR A 203 -6.20 5.95 -1.38
CA TYR A 203 -7.59 5.70 -1.01
C TYR A 203 -8.11 4.40 -1.65
N HIS A 204 -7.86 4.22 -2.94
CA HIS A 204 -8.28 3.00 -3.62
C HIS A 204 -7.54 1.76 -3.11
N SER A 205 -6.25 1.84 -2.79
CA SER A 205 -5.50 0.74 -2.15
C SER A 205 -6.17 0.32 -0.84
N GLU A 206 -6.49 1.28 0.03
CA GLU A 206 -7.17 1.03 1.29
C GLU A 206 -8.56 0.40 1.09
N ARG A 207 -9.36 0.94 0.16
CA ARG A 207 -10.70 0.39 -0.14
C ARG A 207 -10.67 -1.02 -0.71
N ILE A 208 -9.62 -1.40 -1.44
CA ILE A 208 -9.42 -2.77 -1.92
C ILE A 208 -9.09 -3.68 -0.72
N LEU A 209 -8.13 -3.27 0.11
CA LEU A 209 -7.61 -4.10 1.20
C LEU A 209 -8.63 -4.31 2.33
N VAL A 210 -9.44 -3.31 2.67
CA VAL A 210 -10.46 -3.43 3.75
C VAL A 210 -11.57 -4.44 3.42
N ARG A 211 -11.70 -4.86 2.15
CA ARG A 211 -12.64 -5.93 1.75
C ARG A 211 -12.16 -7.31 2.15
N ILE A 212 -10.91 -7.44 2.58
CA ILE A 212 -10.30 -8.70 3.01
C ILE A 212 -9.94 -8.51 4.48
N GLU A 213 -10.75 -9.07 5.38
CA GLU A 213 -10.61 -8.92 6.84
C GLU A 213 -9.15 -9.10 7.32
N ARG A 214 -8.48 -10.12 6.78
CA ARG A 214 -7.08 -10.42 7.11
C ARG A 214 -6.07 -9.33 6.71
N LEU A 215 -6.39 -8.49 5.74
CA LEU A 215 -5.53 -7.41 5.24
C LEU A 215 -5.93 -6.04 5.78
N GLU A 216 -6.98 -5.94 6.59
CA GLU A 216 -7.44 -4.68 7.18
C GLU A 216 -6.32 -3.91 7.92
N PRO A 217 -5.44 -4.54 8.72
CA PRO A 217 -4.32 -3.83 9.35
C PRO A 217 -3.35 -3.18 8.34
N LEU A 218 -3.23 -3.75 7.14
CA LEU A 218 -2.40 -3.22 6.06
C LEU A 218 -3.12 -2.10 5.29
N ALA A 219 -4.45 -2.13 5.25
CA ALA A 219 -5.27 -1.17 4.52
C ALA A 219 -5.00 0.28 4.97
N VAL A 220 -4.93 0.49 6.28
CA VAL A 220 -4.64 1.82 6.86
C VAL A 220 -3.24 2.29 6.48
N LEU A 221 -2.24 1.42 6.56
CA LEU A 221 -0.86 1.75 6.18
C LEU A 221 -0.77 2.10 4.69
N ALA A 222 -1.40 1.28 3.84
CA ALA A 222 -1.52 1.52 2.41
C ALA A 222 -2.26 2.81 2.09
N GLY A 223 -3.28 3.19 2.86
CA GLY A 223 -3.99 4.46 2.67
C GLY A 223 -3.18 5.70 3.04
N MET A 224 -2.20 5.55 3.93
CA MET A 224 -1.43 6.64 4.55
C MET A 224 -0.01 6.82 3.98
N HIS A 225 0.45 6.01 3.02
CA HIS A 225 1.85 6.07 2.55
C HIS A 225 2.25 7.38 1.86
N HIS A 226 1.30 8.25 1.52
CA HIS A 226 1.56 9.61 1.01
C HIS A 226 1.12 10.73 1.97
N GLU A 227 0.75 10.38 3.21
CA GLU A 227 0.51 11.35 4.26
C GLU A 227 1.82 11.98 4.74
N ARG A 228 1.75 13.24 5.17
CA ARG A 228 2.88 14.01 5.67
C ARG A 228 2.57 14.50 7.07
N VAL A 229 3.57 14.53 7.94
CA VAL A 229 3.35 14.78 9.38
C VAL A 229 2.84 16.19 9.69
N ASP A 230 3.02 17.15 8.76
CA ASP A 230 2.45 18.50 8.80
C ASP A 230 1.00 18.61 8.27
N GLY A 231 0.45 17.53 7.68
CA GLY A 231 -0.87 17.50 7.05
C GLY A 231 -0.89 17.95 5.58
N SER A 232 0.27 18.20 4.96
CA SER A 232 0.37 18.55 3.52
C SER A 232 0.35 17.34 2.58
N GLY A 233 0.16 16.14 3.15
CA GLY A 233 0.07 14.88 2.42
C GLY A 233 -1.32 14.63 1.87
N TYR A 234 -1.52 13.42 1.34
CA TYR A 234 -2.78 12.99 0.77
C TYR A 234 -2.99 11.48 1.03
N HIS A 235 -4.22 10.98 1.03
CA HIS A 235 -5.47 11.59 0.55
C HIS A 235 -6.34 12.28 1.61
N ARG A 236 -6.03 12.13 2.90
CA ARG A 236 -6.81 12.62 4.05
C ARG A 236 -6.28 13.93 4.62
N GLY A 237 -4.99 14.21 4.46
CA GLY A 237 -4.32 15.36 5.09
C GLY A 237 -4.09 15.13 6.58
N SER A 238 -3.81 13.87 6.96
CA SER A 238 -3.60 13.46 8.34
C SER A 238 -2.35 14.10 8.93
N LYS A 239 -2.39 14.39 10.24
CA LYS A 239 -1.25 14.99 10.96
C LYS A 239 -0.53 13.95 11.81
N ARG A 240 0.69 14.29 12.25
CA ARG A 240 1.56 13.40 13.04
C ARG A 240 0.88 12.50 14.09
N PRO A 241 -0.08 12.98 14.92
CA PRO A 241 -0.73 12.14 15.93
C PRO A 241 -1.60 11.02 15.35
N GLU A 242 -2.09 11.18 14.12
CA GLU A 242 -2.96 10.24 13.42
C GLU A 242 -2.16 9.22 12.59
N ILE A 243 -0.89 9.53 12.30
CA ILE A 243 0.00 8.70 11.48
C ILE A 243 0.87 7.85 12.40
N SER A 244 0.64 6.54 12.40
CA SER A 244 1.40 5.57 13.18
C SER A 244 2.90 5.59 12.82
N ALA A 245 3.76 5.12 13.73
CA ALA A 245 5.20 5.02 13.44
C ALA A 245 5.48 4.17 12.18
N THR A 246 4.76 3.06 12.01
CA THR A 246 4.85 2.19 10.83
C THR A 246 4.43 2.90 9.55
N ALA A 247 3.33 3.68 9.56
CA ALA A 247 2.93 4.47 8.39
C ALA A 247 3.95 5.55 8.03
N ARG A 248 4.59 6.19 9.02
CA ARG A 248 5.66 7.18 8.77
C ARG A 248 6.90 6.56 8.12
N VAL A 249 7.29 5.35 8.56
CA VAL A 249 8.39 4.59 7.93
C VAL A 249 8.03 4.19 6.50
N LEU A 250 6.80 3.71 6.27
CA LEU A 250 6.35 3.34 4.93
C LEU A 250 6.38 4.54 3.97
N ALA A 251 5.89 5.71 4.41
CA ALA A 251 5.91 6.92 3.61
C ALA A 251 7.34 7.40 3.28
N ALA A 252 8.27 7.31 4.23
CA ALA A 252 9.68 7.63 3.99
C ALA A 252 10.35 6.62 3.03
N ALA A 253 10.06 5.33 3.18
CA ALA A 253 10.58 4.28 2.30
C ALA A 253 10.07 4.42 0.86
N ASP A 254 8.78 4.69 0.68
CA ASP A 254 8.20 4.97 -0.64
C ASP A 254 8.82 6.21 -1.29
N ALA A 255 8.89 7.33 -0.56
CA ALA A 255 9.50 8.55 -1.05
C ALA A 255 10.96 8.33 -1.51
N TYR A 256 11.77 7.64 -0.70
CA TYR A 256 13.15 7.32 -1.05
C TYR A 256 13.24 6.42 -2.28
N GLN A 257 12.48 5.31 -2.30
CA GLN A 257 12.48 4.37 -3.42
C GLN A 257 12.06 5.07 -4.72
N ALA A 258 11.04 5.93 -4.66
CA ALA A 258 10.58 6.72 -5.78
C ALA A 258 11.65 7.70 -6.27
N MET A 259 12.39 8.37 -5.37
CA MET A 259 13.47 9.30 -5.72
C MET A 259 14.60 8.61 -6.50
N THR A 260 14.98 7.39 -6.08
CA THR A 260 16.07 6.61 -6.70
C THR A 260 15.67 5.87 -7.98
N GLN A 261 14.41 5.93 -8.38
CA GLN A 261 13.91 5.35 -9.62
C GLN A 261 13.63 6.43 -10.67
N PRO A 262 13.80 6.13 -11.97
CA PRO A 262 13.38 7.04 -13.02
C PRO A 262 11.85 7.17 -13.03
N ARG A 263 11.36 8.33 -13.41
CA ARG A 263 9.94 8.63 -13.64
C ARG A 263 9.80 9.21 -15.06
N PRO A 264 8.62 9.17 -15.68
CA PRO A 264 8.48 9.67 -17.05
C PRO A 264 8.90 11.15 -17.22
N HIS A 265 8.74 11.96 -16.17
CA HIS A 265 9.06 13.39 -16.15
C HIS A 265 10.42 13.73 -15.51
N ARG A 266 11.18 12.74 -14.98
CA ARG A 266 12.51 12.98 -14.39
C ARG A 266 13.39 11.73 -14.35
N SER A 267 14.69 11.91 -14.48
CA SER A 267 15.67 10.86 -14.19
C SER A 267 15.65 10.45 -12.71
N ALA A 268 16.19 9.25 -12.44
CA ALA A 268 16.50 8.83 -11.08
C ALA A 268 17.51 9.80 -10.44
N LEU A 269 17.33 10.10 -9.16
CA LEU A 269 18.34 10.80 -8.39
C LEU A 269 19.48 9.83 -8.04
N SER A 270 20.69 10.37 -7.84
CA SER A 270 21.74 9.60 -7.17
C SER A 270 21.33 9.29 -5.73
N LEU A 271 21.90 8.25 -5.13
CA LEU A 271 21.58 7.85 -3.76
C LEU A 271 21.80 9.01 -2.76
N ASP A 272 22.89 9.77 -2.91
CA ASP A 272 23.20 10.93 -2.06
C ASP A 272 22.20 12.08 -2.26
N ALA A 273 21.77 12.32 -3.50
CA ALA A 273 20.79 13.35 -3.80
C ALA A 273 19.39 12.97 -3.27
N ALA A 274 19.01 11.70 -3.37
CA ALA A 274 17.78 11.17 -2.77
C ALA A 274 17.82 11.27 -1.24
N ALA A 275 18.94 10.91 -0.61
CA ALA A 275 19.11 11.05 0.83
C ALA A 275 19.02 12.51 1.30
N THR A 276 19.66 13.43 0.58
CA THR A 276 19.60 14.87 0.87
C THR A 276 18.16 15.38 0.75
N ALA A 277 17.45 15.05 -0.33
CA ALA A 277 16.07 15.46 -0.53
C ALA A 277 15.13 14.92 0.56
N LEU A 278 15.30 13.66 0.97
CA LEU A 278 14.52 13.05 2.04
C LEU A 278 14.76 13.73 3.41
N GLN A 279 16.02 14.06 3.71
CA GLN A 279 16.38 14.83 4.90
C GLN A 279 15.80 16.24 4.88
N ASP A 280 15.75 16.89 3.71
CA ASP A 280 15.16 18.21 3.58
C ASP A 280 13.63 18.19 3.79
N ASP A 281 12.94 17.16 3.30
CA ASP A 281 11.52 16.96 3.62
C ASP A 281 11.30 16.76 5.13
N ALA A 282 12.20 16.05 5.83
CA ALA A 282 12.14 15.93 7.28
C ALA A 282 12.41 17.25 8.01
N ARG A 283 13.42 18.03 7.59
CA ARG A 283 13.73 19.36 8.16
C ARG A 283 12.58 20.35 7.99
N ASN A 284 11.88 20.26 6.87
CA ASN A 284 10.70 21.07 6.56
C ASN A 284 9.43 20.58 7.25
N GLY A 285 9.50 19.51 8.08
CA GLY A 285 8.37 18.99 8.83
C GLY A 285 7.36 18.18 8.01
N ARG A 286 7.69 17.79 6.77
CA ARG A 286 6.82 16.98 5.92
C ARG A 286 6.91 15.50 6.26
N LEU A 287 8.12 15.00 6.50
CA LEU A 287 8.36 13.62 6.93
C LEU A 287 8.86 13.57 8.38
N ASP A 288 8.66 12.44 9.04
CA ASP A 288 9.17 12.24 10.40
C ASP A 288 10.68 11.99 10.38
N VAL A 289 11.40 12.74 11.21
CA VAL A 289 12.87 12.68 11.27
C VAL A 289 13.38 11.27 11.62
N ASN A 290 12.73 10.58 12.56
CA ASN A 290 13.18 9.25 12.96
C ASN A 290 12.93 8.23 11.85
N ALA A 291 11.75 8.30 11.21
CA ALA A 291 11.43 7.43 10.08
C ALA A 291 12.39 7.62 8.90
N VAL A 292 12.77 8.88 8.61
CA VAL A 292 13.77 9.19 7.57
C VAL A 292 15.14 8.65 7.95
N ASP A 293 15.60 8.85 9.18
CA ASP A 293 16.89 8.33 9.64
C ASP A 293 16.93 6.79 9.54
N ASP A 294 15.88 6.09 9.98
CA ASP A 294 15.75 4.63 9.93
C ASP A 294 15.80 4.10 8.48
N VAL A 295 15.09 4.75 7.55
CA VAL A 295 15.08 4.39 6.13
C VAL A 295 16.45 4.63 5.47
N LEU A 296 17.12 5.73 5.81
CA LEU A 296 18.45 6.02 5.26
C LEU A 296 19.50 5.03 5.76
N VAL A 297 19.44 4.62 7.04
CA VAL A 297 20.28 3.53 7.57
C VAL A 297 20.00 2.23 6.82
N ALA A 298 18.73 1.88 6.63
CA ALA A 298 18.34 0.69 5.89
C ALA A 298 18.80 0.71 4.42
N ALA A 299 18.85 1.90 3.80
CA ALA A 299 19.37 2.11 2.46
C ALA A 299 20.91 2.15 2.38
N GLY A 300 21.62 1.96 3.51
CA GLY A 300 23.08 1.91 3.57
C GLY A 300 23.77 3.26 3.68
N HIS A 301 23.03 4.35 3.93
CA HIS A 301 23.62 5.66 4.17
C HIS A 301 24.21 5.74 5.57
N GLN A 302 25.34 6.45 5.67
CA GLN A 302 25.89 6.85 6.97
C GLN A 302 25.06 8.03 7.51
N THR A 303 24.07 7.74 8.33
CA THR A 303 23.34 8.79 9.05
C THR A 303 24.11 9.20 10.31
N ARG A 304 23.88 10.43 10.77
CA ARG A 304 24.28 10.79 12.14
C ARG A 304 23.53 9.87 13.10
N PRO A 305 24.14 9.45 14.22
CA PRO A 305 23.45 8.56 15.16
C PRO A 305 22.10 9.16 15.54
N PRO A 306 21.02 8.36 15.56
CA PRO A 306 19.66 8.85 15.74
C PRO A 306 19.59 9.69 17.02
N ARG A 307 18.93 10.85 16.94
CA ARG A 307 18.61 11.64 18.14
C ARG A 307 17.65 10.79 18.97
N ARG A 308 18.17 10.13 20.01
CA ARG A 308 17.36 9.37 20.98
C ARG A 308 16.17 10.24 21.40
N SER A 309 14.96 9.77 21.08
CA SER A 309 13.73 10.39 21.59
C SER A 309 13.52 9.86 23.00
N TRP A 310 13.64 10.73 24.00
CA TRP A 310 13.43 10.33 25.38
C TRP A 310 11.96 10.56 25.79
N PRO A 311 11.43 9.73 26.70
CA PRO A 311 10.08 9.88 27.25
C PRO A 311 9.80 11.32 27.74
N ALA A 312 8.55 11.77 27.62
CA ALA A 312 8.12 13.11 28.03
C ALA A 312 8.89 14.29 27.38
N GLY A 313 9.50 14.07 26.20
CA GLY A 313 10.25 15.12 25.50
C GLY A 313 11.54 15.52 26.23
N LEU A 314 12.10 14.62 27.03
CA LEU A 314 13.40 14.83 27.66
C LEU A 314 14.50 14.90 26.59
N SER A 315 15.51 15.69 26.87
CA SER A 315 16.76 15.73 26.11
C SER A 315 17.77 14.75 26.71
N GLU A 316 18.80 14.39 25.95
CA GLU A 316 19.90 13.55 26.42
C GLU A 316 20.52 14.09 27.73
N ARG A 317 20.70 15.41 27.84
CA ARG A 317 21.22 16.05 29.05
C ARG A 317 20.27 15.88 30.23
N GLU A 318 18.97 16.04 30.02
CA GLU A 318 17.97 15.88 31.07
C GLU A 318 17.90 14.43 31.56
N VAL A 319 18.05 13.44 30.68
CA VAL A 319 18.09 12.03 31.09
C VAL A 319 19.36 11.71 31.89
N GLN A 320 20.52 12.29 31.53
CA GLN A 320 21.73 12.16 32.34
C GLN A 320 21.57 12.76 33.74
N VAL A 321 20.99 13.95 33.85
CA VAL A 321 20.66 14.60 35.13
C VAL A 321 19.69 13.73 35.93
N LEU A 322 18.62 13.23 35.30
CA LEU A 322 17.62 12.38 35.94
C LEU A 322 18.27 11.11 36.52
N ARG A 323 19.11 10.41 35.76
CA ARG A 323 19.83 9.20 36.21
C ARG A 323 20.70 9.47 37.44
N LEU A 324 21.47 10.57 37.42
CA LEU A 324 22.34 10.96 38.53
C LEU A 324 21.53 11.22 39.81
N ILE A 325 20.41 11.93 39.69
CA ILE A 325 19.54 12.23 40.83
C ILE A 325 18.86 10.96 41.33
N CYS A 326 18.35 10.09 40.46
CA CYS A 326 17.73 8.82 40.85
C CYS A 326 18.72 7.95 41.66
N ARG A 327 19.99 7.88 41.24
CA ARG A 327 21.06 7.09 41.90
C ARG A 327 21.64 7.69 43.19
N GLY A 328 21.07 8.77 43.73
CA GLY A 328 21.57 9.36 44.99
C GLY A 328 22.55 10.51 44.82
N GLY A 329 22.84 10.91 43.59
CA GLY A 329 23.73 12.04 43.32
C GLY A 329 23.18 13.35 43.87
N THR A 330 24.02 14.08 44.58
CA THR A 330 23.75 15.47 44.98
C THR A 330 23.85 16.40 43.77
N LYS A 331 23.23 17.59 43.85
CA LYS A 331 23.33 18.61 42.78
C LYS A 331 24.79 18.98 42.46
N LYS A 332 25.65 19.00 43.47
CA LYS A 332 27.09 19.26 43.33
C LYS A 332 27.78 18.15 42.54
N GLN A 333 27.54 16.88 42.89
CA GLN A 333 28.09 15.75 42.15
C GLN A 333 27.62 15.71 40.70
N ALA A 334 26.35 16.03 40.45
CA ALA A 334 25.83 16.10 39.09
C ALA A 334 26.46 17.25 38.28
N ALA A 335 26.66 18.42 38.91
CA ALA A 335 27.35 19.56 38.31
C ALA A 335 28.80 19.23 37.94
N ASP A 336 29.54 18.58 38.84
CA ASP A 336 30.93 18.18 38.64
C ASP A 336 31.07 17.15 37.51
N LEU A 337 30.21 16.13 37.49
CA LEU A 337 30.19 15.09 36.44
C LEU A 337 29.84 15.64 35.06
N MET A 338 28.90 16.58 35.00
CA MET A 338 28.43 17.15 33.74
C MET A 338 29.20 18.41 33.31
N LYS A 339 30.19 18.86 34.10
CA LYS A 339 30.99 20.06 33.87
C LYS A 339 30.15 21.31 33.61
N ILE A 340 29.10 21.51 34.42
CA ILE A 340 28.20 22.67 34.37
C ILE A 340 27.99 23.24 35.77
N SER A 341 27.37 24.42 35.88
CA SER A 341 27.16 25.03 37.19
C SER A 341 26.06 24.32 37.99
N PRO A 342 26.11 24.37 39.34
CA PRO A 342 25.03 23.88 40.20
C PRO A 342 23.67 24.53 39.92
N SER A 343 23.65 25.80 39.49
CA SER A 343 22.41 26.50 39.13
C SER A 343 21.80 25.97 37.83
N THR A 344 22.63 25.57 36.86
CA THR A 344 22.15 24.91 35.63
C THR A 344 21.56 23.53 35.92
N ILE A 345 22.17 22.76 36.83
CA ILE A 345 21.59 21.49 37.29
C ILE A 345 20.21 21.73 37.93
N ASP A 346 20.08 22.74 38.79
CA ASP A 346 18.81 23.06 39.45
C ASP A 346 17.70 23.42 38.46
N HIS A 347 18.05 24.13 37.38
CA HIS A 347 17.13 24.43 36.28
C HIS A 347 16.72 23.15 35.54
N HIS A 348 17.67 22.26 35.23
CA HIS A 348 17.36 20.96 34.64
C HIS A 348 16.44 20.12 35.51
N VAL A 349 16.65 20.06 36.83
CA VAL A 349 15.78 19.28 37.75
C VAL A 349 14.35 19.78 37.69
N ARG A 350 14.15 21.11 37.77
CA ARG A 350 12.81 21.72 37.68
C ARG A 350 12.14 21.39 36.35
N HIS A 351 12.86 21.57 35.25
CA HIS A 351 12.32 21.32 33.93
C HIS A 351 12.01 19.83 33.69
N ILE A 352 12.81 18.92 34.25
CA ILE A 352 12.53 17.47 34.24
C ILE A 352 11.22 17.20 34.97
N TYR A 353 11.05 17.76 36.17
CA TYR A 353 9.86 17.57 36.99
C TYR A 353 8.60 18.06 36.29
N ASP A 354 8.68 19.24 35.66
CA ASP A 354 7.59 19.80 34.86
C ASP A 354 7.24 18.91 33.67
N LYS A 355 8.26 18.45 32.91
CA LYS A 355 8.06 17.59 31.73
C LYS A 355 7.43 16.25 32.08
N VAL A 356 7.89 15.60 33.15
CA VAL A 356 7.42 14.26 33.54
C VAL A 356 6.18 14.32 34.44
N GLY A 357 5.74 15.50 34.85
CA GLY A 357 4.51 15.71 35.62
C GLY A 357 4.62 15.30 37.09
N VAL A 358 5.78 15.51 37.73
CA VAL A 358 6.02 15.12 39.13
C VAL A 358 6.60 16.27 39.94
N ALA A 359 6.35 16.29 41.25
CA ALA A 359 6.85 17.33 42.15
C ALA A 359 8.04 16.88 43.03
N THR A 360 8.35 15.58 43.04
CA THR A 360 9.31 15.00 43.99
C THR A 360 10.33 14.09 43.30
N ARG A 361 11.47 13.92 43.97
CA ARG A 361 12.52 12.98 43.52
C ARG A 361 12.02 11.55 43.45
N ALA A 362 11.17 11.15 44.41
CA ALA A 362 10.55 9.83 44.42
C ALA A 362 9.67 9.63 43.17
N GLY A 363 8.84 10.64 42.81
CA GLY A 363 8.03 10.60 41.60
C GLY A 363 8.86 10.52 40.32
N ALA A 364 9.93 11.31 40.21
CA ALA A 364 10.85 11.26 39.06
C ALA A 364 11.59 9.90 38.96
N THR A 365 11.91 9.28 40.11
CA THR A 365 12.54 7.96 40.15
C THR A 365 11.57 6.87 39.70
N LEU A 366 10.31 6.91 40.15
CA LEU A 366 9.29 5.96 39.71
C LEU A 366 9.05 6.05 38.19
N PHE A 367 8.92 7.28 37.66
CA PHE A 367 8.84 7.51 36.21
C PHE A 367 10.05 6.92 35.47
N ALA A 368 11.26 7.13 35.98
CA ALA A 368 12.48 6.61 35.36
C ALA A 368 12.51 5.08 35.36
N ILE A 369 12.00 4.41 36.39
CA ILE A 369 11.87 2.94 36.44
C ILE A 369 10.85 2.46 35.41
N GLU A 370 9.64 3.02 35.42
CA GLU A 370 8.54 2.64 34.51
C GLU A 370 8.92 2.80 33.03
N LYS A 371 9.76 3.78 32.72
CA LYS A 371 10.22 4.06 31.36
C LYS A 371 11.59 3.45 31.02
N GLY A 372 12.15 2.61 31.88
CA GLY A 372 13.41 1.91 31.61
C GLY A 372 14.62 2.84 31.49
N LEU A 373 14.62 3.98 32.18
CA LEU A 373 15.66 5.01 32.05
C LEU A 373 16.87 4.78 32.97
N LEU A 374 16.86 3.80 33.87
CA LEU A 374 17.89 3.61 34.90
C LEU A 374 18.99 2.60 34.57
N GLU A 375 19.05 2.09 33.34
CA GLU A 375 20.14 1.25 32.83
C GLU A 375 21.51 1.94 32.90
#